data_AF-A0A965Z5I4-F1
#
_entry.id   AF-A0A965Z5I4-F1
#
_cell.length_a   1.000
_cell.length_b   1.000
_cell.length_c   1.000
_cell.angle_alpha   90.00
_cell.angle_beta   90.00
_cell.angle_gamma   90.00
#
_symmetry.space_group_name_H-M   'P 1'
#
loop_
_entity.id
_entity.type
_entity.pdbx_description
1 polymer ?
#
loop_
_entity_poly.entity_id
_entity_poly.type
_entity_poly.pdbx_seq_one_letter_code
_entity_poly.pdbx_strand_id
1 'polypeptide(L)'
;MTPATPVPGADGLRHGALPASGLPARILAVLRAGGCATLGDLCHPLPAGETLDADDRALLARIAAYACAAVGGHPPPLDFSEWLALFLPPRLADAVRLRYGLDDPSAALTRHEAKLRDVGFKLGVTRERARQLLGLAFGSLRQALPLFAAEPFYRAATAELLAAGGALSAAELAGRTAPAWGGAAPVGVYLFLAQLVPGRIVLYRDFFSAFAARTLDRVEKALRDRLAAATELLPLSDLAAAWPKSARPPGATDLAPLLRTLLRHLPDALATRDDRAGLADRHAAPLLREILAAAGESPLRALVAAFNERVHPESRRGSGTLRDALRRDPLIHQTDPDRYALPAGLQTGLLLRS
;
A
#
# COMPACT_ATOMS: atom_id res chain seq x y z
N MET A 1 14.60 -1.22 -15.79
CA MET A 1 13.31 -0.57 -15.50
C MET A 1 13.43 0.84 -16.01
N THR A 2 12.64 1.18 -17.02
CA THR A 2 12.59 2.55 -17.57
C THR A 2 12.16 3.49 -16.43
N PRO A 3 12.85 4.60 -16.18
CA PRO A 3 12.37 5.59 -15.22
C PRO A 3 10.95 6.02 -15.61
N ALA A 4 10.10 6.26 -14.61
CA ALA A 4 8.79 6.86 -14.86
C ALA A 4 9.00 8.13 -15.70
N THR A 5 8.37 8.19 -16.87
CA THR A 5 8.47 9.37 -17.75
C THR A 5 8.03 10.58 -16.93
N PRO A 6 8.82 11.67 -16.87
CA PRO A 6 8.42 12.85 -16.13
C PRO A 6 7.05 13.30 -16.62
N VAL A 7 6.17 13.61 -15.68
CA VAL A 7 4.85 14.17 -15.99
C VAL A 7 5.09 15.45 -16.80
N PRO A 8 4.54 15.57 -18.02
CA PRO A 8 4.79 16.72 -18.87
C PRO A 8 4.29 18.00 -18.19
N GLY A 9 5.11 19.06 -18.24
CA GLY A 9 4.67 20.40 -17.83
C GLY A 9 3.63 20.97 -18.80
N ALA A 10 3.12 22.18 -18.53
CA ALA A 10 2.07 22.82 -19.33
C ALA A 10 2.39 22.88 -20.83
N ASP A 11 3.63 23.22 -21.20
CA ASP A 11 4.07 23.23 -22.60
C ASP A 11 4.15 21.81 -23.20
N GLY A 12 4.59 20.83 -22.41
CA GLY A 12 4.59 19.43 -22.83
C GLY A 12 3.17 18.88 -23.07
N LEU A 13 2.19 19.34 -22.28
CA LEU A 13 0.78 19.02 -22.50
C LEU A 13 0.25 19.70 -23.75
N ARG A 14 0.52 21.00 -23.95
CA ARG A 14 0.04 21.78 -25.11
C ARG A 14 0.34 21.08 -26.43
N HIS A 15 1.57 20.59 -26.59
CA HIS A 15 2.03 19.89 -27.80
C HIS A 15 1.82 18.37 -27.75
N GLY A 16 1.25 17.85 -26.66
CA GLY A 16 0.92 16.45 -26.52
C GLY A 16 -0.13 16.02 -27.53
N ALA A 17 0.01 14.79 -28.06
CA ALA A 17 -0.93 14.25 -29.04
C ALA A 17 -2.34 14.12 -28.43
N LEU A 18 -3.38 14.38 -29.23
CA LEU A 18 -4.78 14.34 -28.79
C LEU A 18 -5.20 13.06 -28.04
N PRO A 19 -4.74 11.83 -28.39
CA PRO A 19 -5.06 10.62 -27.62
C PRO A 19 -4.62 10.66 -26.16
N ALA A 20 -3.62 11.51 -25.84
CA ALA A 20 -3.14 11.69 -24.48
C ALA A 20 -4.16 12.37 -23.54
N SER A 21 -5.33 12.78 -24.07
CA SER A 21 -6.45 13.36 -23.30
C SER A 21 -7.19 12.34 -22.43
N GLY A 22 -7.10 11.05 -22.75
CA GLY A 22 -7.92 10.01 -22.11
C GLY A 22 -9.31 9.83 -22.72
N LEU A 23 -9.66 10.62 -23.75
CA LEU A 23 -10.96 10.55 -24.41
C LEU A 23 -11.17 9.20 -25.12
N PRO A 24 -12.41 8.66 -25.13
CA PRO A 24 -12.76 7.48 -25.91
C PRO A 24 -12.47 7.64 -27.42
N ALA A 25 -12.15 6.53 -28.08
CA ALA A 25 -11.80 6.51 -29.50
C ALA A 25 -12.84 7.17 -30.43
N ARG A 26 -14.13 7.05 -30.10
CA ARG A 26 -15.22 7.69 -30.85
C ARG A 26 -15.13 9.22 -30.82
N ILE A 27 -14.87 9.81 -29.65
CA ILE A 27 -14.71 11.26 -29.50
C ILE A 27 -13.42 11.71 -30.21
N LEU A 28 -12.33 10.95 -30.05
CA LEU A 28 -11.07 11.24 -30.74
C LEU A 28 -11.23 11.23 -32.27
N ALA A 29 -12.04 10.32 -32.83
CA ALA A 29 -12.29 10.28 -34.28
C ALA A 29 -13.02 11.54 -34.77
N VAL A 30 -14.05 11.99 -34.05
CA VAL A 30 -14.78 13.22 -34.36
C VAL A 30 -13.86 14.44 -34.30
N LEU A 31 -13.06 14.57 -33.24
CA LEU A 31 -12.12 15.68 -33.10
C LEU A 31 -11.06 15.71 -34.21
N ARG A 32 -10.51 14.54 -34.58
CA ARG A 32 -9.55 14.42 -35.69
C ARG A 32 -10.16 14.78 -37.04
N ALA A 33 -11.41 14.38 -37.29
CA ALA A 33 -12.13 14.78 -38.50
C ALA A 33 -12.36 16.30 -38.54
N GLY A 34 -12.49 16.95 -37.38
CA GLY A 34 -12.51 18.40 -37.22
C GLY A 34 -11.13 19.07 -37.21
N GLY A 35 -10.04 18.35 -37.47
CA GLY A 35 -8.69 18.89 -37.57
C GLY A 35 -7.89 18.99 -36.25
N CYS A 36 -8.42 18.54 -35.12
CA CYS A 36 -7.68 18.53 -33.86
C CYS A 36 -6.59 17.44 -33.87
N ALA A 37 -5.37 17.79 -33.51
CA ALA A 37 -4.21 16.89 -33.47
C ALA A 37 -3.55 16.83 -32.08
N THR A 38 -3.64 17.90 -31.31
CA THR A 38 -2.96 18.09 -30.02
C THR A 38 -3.95 18.35 -28.88
N LEU A 39 -3.49 18.29 -27.63
CA LEU A 39 -4.29 18.72 -26.48
C LEU A 39 -4.54 20.22 -26.48
N GLY A 40 -3.61 21.03 -27.01
CA GLY A 40 -3.80 22.48 -27.16
C GLY A 40 -4.99 22.82 -28.04
N ASP A 41 -5.30 21.98 -29.02
CA ASP A 41 -6.44 22.20 -29.94
C ASP A 41 -7.79 22.10 -29.22
N LEU A 42 -7.86 21.46 -28.05
CA LEU A 42 -9.07 21.41 -27.22
C LEU A 42 -9.47 22.79 -26.66
N CYS A 43 -8.59 23.79 -26.78
CA CYS A 43 -8.83 25.16 -26.31
C CYS A 43 -9.37 26.09 -27.37
N HIS A 44 -9.51 25.59 -28.58
CA HIS A 44 -10.23 26.25 -29.65
C HIS A 44 -11.68 25.79 -29.65
N PRO A 45 -12.59 26.54 -30.33
CA PRO A 45 -13.96 26.10 -30.49
C PRO A 45 -14.01 24.67 -31.03
N LEU A 46 -14.63 23.78 -30.24
CA LEU A 46 -14.73 22.37 -30.59
C LEU A 46 -15.66 22.21 -31.80
N PRO A 47 -15.39 21.24 -32.69
CA PRO A 47 -16.27 20.99 -33.84
C PRO A 47 -17.70 20.71 -33.36
N ALA A 48 -18.69 21.13 -34.16
CA ALA A 48 -20.10 20.83 -33.90
C ALA A 48 -20.27 19.30 -33.87
N GLY A 49 -20.27 18.72 -32.66
CA GLY A 49 -20.28 17.28 -32.42
C GLY A 49 -21.65 16.66 -32.68
N GLU A 50 -22.23 16.88 -33.85
CA GLU A 50 -23.55 16.40 -34.25
C GLU A 50 -23.64 14.87 -34.20
N THR A 51 -22.50 14.18 -34.34
CA THR A 51 -22.38 12.71 -34.28
C THR A 51 -22.17 12.15 -32.87
N LEU A 52 -21.93 13.00 -31.87
CA LEU A 52 -21.74 12.58 -30.47
C LEU A 52 -23.09 12.60 -29.74
N ASP A 53 -23.32 11.63 -28.86
CA ASP A 53 -24.47 11.69 -27.94
C ASP A 53 -24.27 12.73 -26.83
N ALA A 54 -25.29 12.93 -26.00
CA ALA A 54 -25.24 13.93 -24.93
C ALA A 54 -24.16 13.64 -23.89
N ASP A 55 -23.93 12.36 -23.56
CA ASP A 55 -22.96 11.94 -22.55
C ASP A 55 -21.52 12.15 -23.06
N ASP A 56 -21.27 11.85 -24.33
CA ASP A 56 -20.00 12.10 -24.99
C ASP A 56 -19.69 13.58 -25.10
N ARG A 57 -20.68 14.40 -25.46
CA ARG A 57 -20.51 15.86 -25.48
C ARG A 57 -20.21 16.41 -24.10
N ALA A 58 -20.89 15.91 -23.07
CA ALA A 58 -20.62 16.31 -21.69
C ALA A 58 -19.21 15.88 -21.25
N LEU A 59 -18.78 14.66 -21.56
CA LEU A 59 -17.42 14.18 -21.28
C LEU A 59 -16.36 15.02 -21.99
N LEU A 60 -16.54 15.27 -23.28
CA LEU A 60 -15.65 16.12 -24.09
C LEU A 60 -15.54 17.52 -23.49
N ALA A 61 -16.67 18.16 -23.17
CA ALA A 61 -16.68 19.52 -22.62
C ALA A 61 -15.89 19.61 -21.31
N ARG A 62 -16.08 18.65 -20.39
CA ARG A 62 -15.35 18.62 -19.11
C ARG A 62 -13.84 18.43 -19.31
N ILE A 63 -13.44 17.47 -20.16
CA ILE A 63 -12.02 17.20 -20.42
C ILE A 63 -11.36 18.37 -21.15
N ALA A 64 -12.04 18.98 -22.12
CA ALA A 64 -11.55 20.16 -22.82
C ALA A 64 -11.36 21.35 -21.86
N ALA A 65 -12.35 21.62 -20.99
CA ALA A 65 -12.24 22.67 -19.98
C ALA A 65 -11.03 22.45 -19.06
N TYR A 66 -10.83 21.22 -18.57
CA TYR A 66 -9.66 20.89 -17.75
C TYR A 66 -8.35 20.99 -18.53
N ALA A 67 -8.30 20.48 -19.76
CA ALA A 67 -7.12 20.55 -20.63
C ALA A 67 -6.67 22.01 -20.84
N CYS A 68 -7.61 22.93 -21.02
CA CYS A 68 -7.29 24.34 -21.22
C CYS A 68 -6.81 25.04 -19.97
N ALA A 69 -7.42 24.74 -18.83
CA ALA A 69 -6.90 25.20 -17.54
C ALA A 69 -5.47 24.67 -17.30
N ALA A 70 -5.22 23.39 -17.60
CA ALA A 70 -3.91 22.75 -17.44
C ALA A 70 -2.84 23.32 -18.40
N VAL A 71 -3.17 23.52 -19.67
CA VAL A 71 -2.29 24.15 -20.68
C VAL A 71 -2.01 25.61 -20.32
N GLY A 72 -2.99 26.30 -19.72
CA GLY A 72 -2.81 27.63 -19.17
C GLY A 72 -1.96 27.67 -17.89
N GLY A 73 -1.62 26.52 -17.29
CA GLY A 73 -0.84 26.43 -16.05
C GLY A 73 -1.65 26.57 -14.76
N HIS A 74 -2.98 26.63 -14.86
CA HIS A 74 -3.89 26.87 -13.74
C HIS A 74 -4.99 25.80 -13.67
N PRO A 75 -4.65 24.49 -13.65
CA PRO A 75 -5.67 23.44 -13.55
C PRO A 75 -6.45 23.59 -12.23
N PRO A 76 -7.77 23.40 -12.23
CA PRO A 76 -8.53 23.39 -10.99
C PRO A 76 -8.05 22.25 -10.08
N PRO A 77 -7.96 22.46 -8.75
CA PRO A 77 -7.69 21.36 -7.83
C PRO A 77 -8.83 20.34 -7.92
N LEU A 78 -8.46 19.06 -7.86
CA LEU A 78 -9.41 17.96 -7.83
C LEU A 78 -9.12 17.11 -6.61
N ASP A 79 -10.16 16.64 -5.94
CA ASP A 79 -10.04 15.45 -5.11
C ASP A 79 -10.03 14.17 -5.96
N PHE A 80 -9.71 13.04 -5.33
CA PHE A 80 -9.60 11.76 -6.02
C PHE A 80 -10.92 11.29 -6.67
N SER A 81 -12.06 11.57 -6.04
CA SER A 81 -13.38 11.22 -6.56
C SER A 81 -13.74 12.07 -7.78
N GLU A 82 -13.48 13.38 -7.71
CA GLU A 82 -13.66 14.33 -8.82
C GLU A 82 -12.76 13.98 -10.01
N TRP A 83 -11.51 13.60 -9.74
CA TRP A 83 -10.58 13.15 -10.78
C TRP A 83 -11.09 11.90 -11.53
N LEU A 84 -11.62 10.90 -10.82
CA LEU A 84 -12.24 9.75 -11.47
C LEU A 84 -13.45 10.16 -12.32
N ALA A 85 -14.34 11.02 -11.79
CA ALA A 85 -15.55 11.46 -12.48
C ALA A 85 -15.25 12.35 -13.72
N LEU A 86 -14.14 13.08 -13.69
CA LEU A 86 -13.68 13.91 -14.81
C LEU A 86 -13.26 13.05 -16.01
N PHE A 87 -12.42 12.03 -15.77
CA PHE A 87 -11.77 11.28 -16.84
C PHE A 87 -12.47 9.96 -17.21
N LEU A 88 -13.42 9.49 -16.39
CA LEU A 88 -14.15 8.26 -16.66
C LEU A 88 -15.65 8.52 -16.85
N PRO A 89 -16.30 7.81 -17.79
CA PRO A 89 -17.74 7.61 -17.78
C PRO A 89 -18.20 6.95 -16.46
N PRO A 90 -19.43 7.20 -15.98
CA PRO A 90 -19.92 6.71 -14.69
C PRO A 90 -19.73 5.19 -14.49
N ARG A 91 -20.10 4.40 -15.50
CA ARG A 91 -19.92 2.93 -15.50
C ARG A 91 -18.46 2.47 -15.32
N LEU A 92 -17.48 3.22 -15.84
CA LEU A 92 -16.07 2.90 -15.65
C LEU A 92 -15.60 3.31 -14.25
N ALA A 93 -16.04 4.48 -13.77
CA ALA A 93 -15.75 4.94 -12.41
C ALA A 93 -16.31 3.95 -11.37
N ASP A 94 -17.55 3.49 -11.53
CA ASP A 94 -18.18 2.51 -10.64
C ASP A 94 -17.39 1.19 -10.60
N ALA A 95 -16.92 0.71 -11.75
CA ALA A 95 -16.09 -0.49 -11.81
C ALA A 95 -14.78 -0.33 -11.03
N VAL A 96 -14.15 0.85 -11.09
CA VAL A 96 -12.96 1.18 -10.29
C VAL A 96 -13.31 1.25 -8.80
N ARG A 97 -14.36 2.00 -8.42
CA ARG A 97 -14.81 2.11 -7.01
C ARG A 97 -15.06 0.74 -6.38
N LEU A 98 -15.75 -0.14 -7.10
CA LEU A 98 -16.05 -1.49 -6.65
C LEU A 98 -14.81 -2.38 -6.58
N ARG A 99 -13.93 -2.33 -7.59
CA ARG A 99 -12.72 -3.17 -7.62
C ARG A 99 -11.76 -2.82 -6.49
N TYR A 100 -11.60 -1.53 -6.21
CA TYR A 100 -10.64 -1.02 -5.23
C TYR A 100 -11.23 -0.76 -3.84
N GLY A 101 -12.52 -1.05 -3.64
CA GLY A 101 -13.22 -0.81 -2.38
C GLY A 101 -13.09 0.64 -1.93
N LEU A 102 -13.26 1.60 -2.86
CA LEU A 102 -13.06 3.03 -2.56
C LEU A 102 -14.08 3.58 -1.56
N ASP A 103 -15.18 2.87 -1.35
CA ASP A 103 -16.24 3.22 -0.41
C ASP A 103 -16.23 2.33 0.86
N ASP A 104 -15.26 1.42 1.00
CA ASP A 104 -15.14 0.50 2.15
C ASP A 104 -14.16 1.08 3.19
N PRO A 105 -14.57 1.40 4.43
CA PRO A 105 -13.68 1.98 5.43
C PRO A 105 -12.72 0.96 6.08
N SER A 106 -12.75 -0.30 5.65
CA SER A 106 -11.94 -1.37 6.24
C SER A 106 -10.43 -1.14 6.12
N ALA A 107 -9.68 -1.69 7.08
CA ALA A 107 -8.22 -1.81 7.00
C ALA A 107 -7.75 -3.02 6.18
N ALA A 108 -8.63 -3.97 5.89
CA ALA A 108 -8.24 -5.23 5.27
C ALA A 108 -8.04 -5.07 3.76
N LEU A 109 -6.80 -5.21 3.27
CA LEU A 109 -6.47 -5.15 1.84
C LEU A 109 -7.37 -6.05 0.96
N THR A 110 -7.77 -7.22 1.48
CA THR A 110 -8.65 -8.14 0.76
C THR A 110 -10.03 -7.56 0.43
N ARG A 111 -10.49 -6.56 1.19
CA ARG A 111 -11.73 -5.81 0.92
C ARG A 111 -11.55 -4.78 -0.20
N HIS A 112 -10.33 -4.28 -0.36
CA HIS A 112 -9.95 -3.35 -1.42
C HIS A 112 -9.52 -4.05 -2.71
N GLU A 113 -9.48 -5.38 -2.74
CA GLU A 113 -9.17 -6.14 -3.96
C GLU A 113 -10.33 -7.06 -4.37
N ALA A 114 -11.52 -6.47 -4.53
CA ALA A 114 -12.75 -7.21 -4.83
C ALA A 114 -12.62 -8.02 -6.12
N LYS A 115 -12.92 -9.33 -6.08
CA LYS A 115 -12.73 -10.22 -7.24
C LYS A 115 -13.56 -9.73 -8.42
N LEU A 116 -13.05 -9.91 -9.63
CA LEU A 116 -13.75 -9.51 -10.87
C LEU A 116 -15.16 -10.11 -10.99
N ARG A 117 -15.39 -11.29 -10.42
CA ARG A 117 -16.72 -11.91 -10.35
C ARG A 117 -17.69 -11.08 -9.50
N ASP A 118 -17.23 -10.58 -8.36
CA ASP A 118 -18.04 -9.81 -7.42
C ASP A 118 -18.34 -8.42 -7.98
N VAL A 119 -17.35 -7.80 -8.63
CA VAL A 119 -17.53 -6.54 -9.38
C VAL A 119 -18.57 -6.73 -10.49
N GLY A 120 -18.44 -7.79 -11.30
CA GLY A 120 -19.40 -8.10 -12.36
C GLY A 120 -20.81 -8.29 -11.81
N PHE A 121 -20.96 -9.07 -10.74
CA PHE A 121 -22.24 -9.28 -10.07
C PHE A 121 -22.88 -7.96 -9.62
N LYS A 122 -22.14 -7.10 -8.91
CA LYS A 122 -22.64 -5.79 -8.45
C LYS A 122 -23.01 -4.84 -9.59
N LEU A 123 -22.34 -4.93 -10.74
CA LEU A 123 -22.62 -4.12 -11.93
C LEU A 123 -23.67 -4.74 -12.88
N GLY A 124 -24.19 -5.93 -12.56
CA GLY A 124 -25.11 -6.67 -13.44
C GLY A 124 -24.47 -7.10 -14.76
N VAL A 125 -23.18 -7.44 -14.76
CA VAL A 125 -22.42 -7.88 -15.95
C VAL A 125 -21.60 -9.13 -15.68
N THR A 126 -21.12 -9.77 -16.75
CA THR A 126 -20.23 -10.92 -16.63
C THR A 126 -18.86 -10.52 -16.06
N ARG A 127 -18.15 -11.48 -15.47
CA ARG A 127 -16.75 -11.31 -15.02
C ARG A 127 -15.86 -10.73 -16.13
N GLU A 128 -16.02 -11.24 -17.35
CA GLU A 128 -15.21 -10.81 -18.50
C GLU A 128 -15.54 -9.38 -18.91
N ARG A 129 -16.82 -8.98 -18.86
CA ARG A 129 -17.20 -7.59 -19.09
C ARG A 129 -16.64 -6.66 -18.00
N ALA A 130 -16.66 -7.06 -16.73
CA ALA A 130 -16.03 -6.29 -15.66
C ALA A 130 -14.51 -6.10 -15.89
N ARG A 131 -13.81 -7.15 -16.35
CA ARG A 131 -12.39 -7.07 -16.77
C ARG A 131 -12.19 -6.06 -17.88
N GLN A 132 -13.04 -6.07 -18.90
CA GLN A 132 -12.97 -5.11 -20.01
C GLN A 132 -13.19 -3.66 -19.55
N LEU A 133 -14.19 -3.42 -18.68
CA LEU A 133 -14.45 -2.10 -18.13
C LEU A 133 -13.23 -1.57 -17.37
N LEU A 134 -12.60 -2.39 -16.52
CA LEU A 134 -11.37 -2.01 -15.82
C LEU A 134 -10.21 -1.77 -16.80
N GLY A 135 -10.07 -2.60 -17.84
CA GLY A 135 -9.06 -2.40 -18.88
C GLY A 135 -9.23 -1.06 -19.61
N LEU A 136 -10.46 -0.69 -19.94
CA LEU A 136 -10.79 0.61 -20.54
C LEU A 136 -10.53 1.76 -19.58
N ALA A 137 -10.93 1.64 -18.31
CA ALA A 137 -10.69 2.65 -17.30
C ALA A 137 -9.19 2.93 -17.13
N PHE A 138 -8.37 1.88 -16.99
CA PHE A 138 -6.91 2.02 -16.91
C PHE A 138 -6.31 2.54 -18.21
N GLY A 139 -6.85 2.15 -19.36
CA GLY A 139 -6.45 2.69 -20.67
C GLY A 139 -6.63 4.20 -20.75
N SER A 140 -7.76 4.72 -20.27
CA SER A 140 -8.03 6.16 -20.19
C SER A 140 -7.16 6.85 -19.14
N LEU A 141 -7.11 6.33 -17.91
CA LEU A 141 -6.42 7.00 -16.80
C LEU A 141 -4.89 6.98 -16.89
N ARG A 142 -4.31 6.11 -17.72
CA ARG A 142 -2.86 6.09 -18.00
C ARG A 142 -2.44 7.04 -19.12
N GLN A 143 -3.36 7.81 -19.70
CA GLN A 143 -3.01 8.85 -20.67
C GLN A 143 -2.39 10.06 -19.97
N ALA A 144 -1.64 10.89 -20.71
CA ALA A 144 -0.80 11.93 -20.13
C ALA A 144 -1.59 12.99 -19.33
N LEU A 145 -2.75 13.44 -19.83
CA LEU A 145 -3.56 14.45 -19.14
C LEU A 145 -4.16 13.92 -17.82
N PRO A 146 -4.80 12.73 -17.79
CA PRO A 146 -5.23 12.10 -16.53
C PRO A 146 -4.08 11.87 -15.54
N LEU A 147 -2.90 11.44 -16.01
CA LEU A 147 -1.73 11.22 -15.15
C LEU A 147 -1.16 12.54 -14.62
N PHE A 148 -1.18 13.61 -15.42
CA PHE A 148 -0.85 14.95 -14.97
C PHE A 148 -1.79 15.40 -13.85
N ALA A 149 -3.09 15.21 -14.03
CA ALA A 149 -4.10 15.52 -13.01
C ALA A 149 -3.97 14.64 -11.76
N ALA A 150 -3.42 13.43 -11.87
CA ALA A 150 -3.20 12.53 -10.74
C ALA A 150 -1.91 12.84 -9.94
N GLU A 151 -1.03 13.70 -10.45
CA GLU A 151 0.25 14.02 -9.82
C GLU A 151 0.12 14.54 -8.37
N PRO A 152 -0.85 15.40 -8.03
CA PRO A 152 -1.07 15.81 -6.64
C PRO A 152 -1.34 14.64 -5.69
N PHE A 153 -2.09 13.62 -6.13
CA PHE A 153 -2.38 12.43 -5.32
C PHE A 153 -1.12 11.60 -5.08
N TYR A 154 -0.29 11.40 -6.11
CA TYR A 154 0.99 10.72 -5.94
C TYR A 154 1.92 11.48 -4.99
N ARG A 155 1.98 12.81 -5.09
CA ARG A 155 2.80 13.63 -4.18
C ARG A 155 2.30 13.56 -2.75
N ALA A 156 1.00 13.70 -2.54
CA ALA A 156 0.38 13.58 -1.22
C ALA A 156 0.66 12.20 -0.60
N ALA A 157 0.38 11.12 -1.35
CA ALA A 157 0.60 9.76 -0.88
C ALA A 157 2.09 9.45 -0.59
N THR A 158 3.00 9.93 -1.44
CA THR A 158 4.45 9.78 -1.24
C THR A 158 4.94 10.57 -0.03
N ALA A 159 4.49 11.83 0.14
CA ALA A 159 4.86 12.65 1.29
C ALA A 159 4.36 12.01 2.59
N GLU A 160 3.14 11.47 2.57
CA GLU A 160 2.55 10.77 3.71
C GLU A 160 3.31 9.49 4.09
N LEU A 161 3.73 8.70 3.09
CA LEU A 161 4.58 7.53 3.30
C LEU A 161 5.93 7.95 3.87
N LEU A 162 6.61 8.94 3.27
CA LEU A 162 7.91 9.42 3.73
C LEU A 162 7.85 9.99 5.16
N ALA A 163 6.79 10.72 5.50
CA ALA A 163 6.56 11.22 6.86
C ALA A 163 6.40 10.09 7.89
N ALA A 164 5.94 8.91 7.46
CA ALA A 164 5.86 7.71 8.28
C ALA A 164 7.14 6.84 8.26
N GLY A 165 8.26 7.36 7.75
CA GLY A 165 9.50 6.59 7.59
C GLY A 165 9.55 5.73 6.32
N GLY A 166 8.69 6.04 5.35
CA GLY A 166 8.69 5.51 3.99
C GLY A 166 7.77 4.32 3.73
N ALA A 167 7.10 3.80 4.76
CA ALA A 167 6.16 2.69 4.63
C ALA A 167 4.99 2.80 5.62
N LEU A 168 3.81 2.33 5.20
CA LEU A 168 2.60 2.25 6.02
C LEU A 168 1.85 0.95 5.72
N SER A 169 1.42 0.26 6.77
CA SER A 169 0.47 -0.86 6.66
C SER A 169 -0.93 -0.37 6.28
N ALA A 170 -1.77 -1.27 5.76
CA ALA A 170 -3.16 -0.93 5.47
C ALA A 170 -3.96 -0.51 6.72
N ALA A 171 -3.64 -1.08 7.88
CA ALA A 171 -4.25 -0.67 9.15
C ALA A 171 -3.89 0.76 9.56
N GLU A 172 -2.63 1.17 9.36
CA GLU A 172 -2.20 2.53 9.65
C GLU A 172 -2.77 3.54 8.65
N LEU A 173 -2.98 3.15 7.40
CA LEU A 173 -3.62 3.99 6.38
C LEU A 173 -5.12 4.15 6.60
N ALA A 174 -5.84 3.11 7.00
CA ALA A 174 -7.29 3.17 7.17
C ALA A 174 -7.72 4.20 8.22
N GLY A 175 -6.87 4.47 9.22
CA GLY A 175 -7.12 5.50 10.23
C GLY A 175 -6.86 6.93 9.76
N ARG A 176 -6.43 7.14 8.50
CA ARG A 176 -6.04 8.45 7.99
C ARG A 176 -7.11 9.00 7.07
N THR A 177 -7.41 10.28 7.20
CA THR A 177 -8.38 10.96 6.33
C THR A 177 -7.71 12.21 5.76
N ALA A 178 -7.72 12.35 4.44
CA ALA A 178 -7.25 13.56 3.77
C ALA A 178 -8.36 14.10 2.86
N PRO A 179 -8.59 15.43 2.83
CA PRO A 179 -9.53 16.05 1.90
C PRO A 179 -9.26 15.67 0.44
N ALA A 180 -7.98 15.47 0.09
CA ALA A 180 -7.56 15.05 -1.25
C ALA A 180 -8.15 13.72 -1.72
N TRP A 181 -8.66 12.87 -0.81
CA TRP A 181 -9.26 11.59 -1.16
C TRP A 181 -10.75 11.71 -1.52
N GLY A 182 -11.39 12.86 -1.31
CA GLY A 182 -12.79 13.07 -1.72
C GLY A 182 -13.76 12.06 -1.09
N GLY A 183 -13.53 11.71 0.18
CA GLY A 183 -14.28 10.68 0.92
C GLY A 183 -13.91 9.23 0.57
N ALA A 184 -13.01 8.99 -0.37
CA ALA A 184 -12.57 7.64 -0.71
C ALA A 184 -11.68 7.03 0.40
N ALA A 185 -11.81 5.71 0.57
CA ALA A 185 -11.02 4.94 1.51
C ALA A 185 -9.53 4.96 1.14
N PRO A 186 -8.63 5.43 2.03
CA PRO A 186 -7.21 5.60 1.72
C PRO A 186 -6.52 4.32 1.25
N VAL A 187 -6.85 3.17 1.86
CA VAL A 187 -6.29 1.87 1.47
C VAL A 187 -6.62 1.54 0.01
N GLY A 188 -7.87 1.80 -0.41
CA GLY A 188 -8.32 1.62 -1.78
C GLY A 188 -7.64 2.59 -2.75
N VAL A 189 -7.49 3.87 -2.35
CA VAL A 189 -6.76 4.88 -3.14
C VAL A 189 -5.30 4.47 -3.35
N TYR A 190 -4.60 4.08 -2.29
CA TYR A 190 -3.20 3.65 -2.37
C TYR A 190 -3.03 2.40 -3.24
N LEU A 191 -3.91 1.41 -3.10
CA LEU A 191 -3.91 0.23 -3.95
C LEU A 191 -4.15 0.58 -5.41
N PHE A 192 -5.10 1.46 -5.68
CA PHE A 192 -5.38 1.96 -7.01
C PHE A 192 -4.16 2.68 -7.60
N LEU A 193 -3.56 3.64 -6.88
CA LEU A 193 -2.38 4.40 -7.34
C LEU A 193 -1.17 3.50 -7.60
N ALA A 194 -0.94 2.48 -6.77
CA ALA A 194 0.12 1.50 -6.95
C ALA A 194 -0.07 0.66 -8.23
N GLN A 195 -1.32 0.42 -8.64
CA GLN A 195 -1.63 -0.31 -9.87
C GLN A 195 -1.70 0.60 -11.11
N LEU A 196 -2.12 1.86 -10.94
CA LEU A 196 -2.26 2.82 -12.04
C LEU A 196 -0.91 3.11 -12.69
N VAL A 197 0.10 3.47 -11.90
CA VAL A 197 1.48 3.67 -12.36
C VAL A 197 2.42 2.83 -11.47
N PRO A 198 2.69 1.57 -11.85
CA PRO A 198 3.53 0.68 -11.07
C PRO A 198 4.92 1.27 -10.77
N GLY A 199 5.34 1.16 -9.52
CA GLY A 199 6.67 1.57 -9.06
C GLY A 199 6.75 2.99 -8.47
N ARG A 200 5.71 3.83 -8.60
CA ARG A 200 5.64 5.12 -7.89
C ARG A 200 5.28 4.92 -6.41
N ILE A 201 4.26 4.11 -6.18
CA ILE A 201 3.90 3.57 -4.86
C ILE A 201 3.96 2.05 -5.01
N VAL A 202 4.61 1.39 -4.05
CA VAL A 202 4.80 -0.06 -4.08
C VAL A 202 3.94 -0.68 -3.00
N LEU A 203 3.08 -1.61 -3.37
CA LEU A 203 2.54 -2.59 -2.42
C LEU A 203 3.58 -3.71 -2.29
N TYR A 204 4.19 -3.83 -1.12
CA TYR A 204 5.19 -4.85 -0.81
C TYR A 204 4.66 -5.75 0.30
N ARG A 205 4.44 -7.03 -0.02
CA ARG A 205 3.68 -7.96 0.83
C ARG A 205 2.30 -7.37 1.10
N ASP A 206 2.04 -6.85 2.29
CA ASP A 206 0.75 -6.27 2.70
C ASP A 206 0.85 -4.83 3.23
N PHE A 207 1.90 -4.10 2.86
CA PHE A 207 2.06 -2.68 3.20
C PHE A 207 2.47 -1.84 1.99
N PHE A 208 2.21 -0.54 2.06
CA PHE A 208 2.56 0.42 1.01
C PHE A 208 3.87 1.12 1.32
N SER A 209 4.66 1.41 0.29
CA SER A 209 5.99 1.99 0.41
C SER A 209 6.27 3.01 -0.69
N ALA A 210 6.97 4.08 -0.31
CA ALA A 210 7.55 5.06 -1.23
C ALA A 210 8.86 4.56 -1.85
N PHE A 211 9.49 3.56 -1.24
CA PHE A 211 10.69 2.92 -1.75
C PHE A 211 10.36 1.82 -2.76
N ALA A 212 11.20 1.70 -3.80
CA ALA A 212 11.10 0.65 -4.80
C ALA A 212 11.26 -0.75 -4.20
N ALA A 213 10.58 -1.75 -4.78
CA ALA A 213 10.63 -3.16 -4.35
C ALA A 213 12.07 -3.68 -4.20
N ARG A 214 12.95 -3.42 -5.17
CA ARG A 214 14.38 -3.82 -5.10
C ARG A 214 15.13 -3.23 -3.91
N THR A 215 14.73 -2.07 -3.43
CA THR A 215 15.30 -1.46 -2.24
C THR A 215 14.77 -2.16 -0.99
N LEU A 216 13.47 -2.46 -0.96
CA LEU A 216 12.85 -3.24 0.11
C LEU A 216 13.43 -4.65 0.21
N ASP A 217 13.66 -5.35 -0.91
CA ASP A 217 14.31 -6.66 -0.95
C ASP A 217 15.70 -6.63 -0.30
N ARG A 218 16.48 -5.58 -0.56
CA ARG A 218 17.82 -5.39 0.05
C ARG A 218 17.73 -5.12 1.55
N VAL A 219 16.78 -4.28 1.98
CA VAL A 219 16.54 -4.01 3.41
C VAL A 219 16.09 -5.29 4.10
N GLU A 220 15.14 -6.03 3.52
CA GLU A 220 14.64 -7.29 4.06
C GLU A 220 15.76 -8.32 4.19
N LYS A 221 16.60 -8.49 3.16
CA LYS A 221 17.74 -9.40 3.24
C LYS A 221 18.69 -9.02 4.37
N ALA A 222 19.09 -7.74 4.46
CA ALA A 222 19.97 -7.27 5.52
C ALA A 222 19.34 -7.43 6.92
N LEU A 223 18.02 -7.25 7.04
CA LEU A 223 17.28 -7.52 8.27
C LEU A 223 17.39 -8.99 8.66
N ARG A 224 17.06 -9.90 7.73
CA ARG A 224 17.10 -11.35 7.94
C ARG A 224 18.50 -11.82 8.34
N ASP A 225 19.53 -11.38 7.64
CA ASP A 225 20.92 -11.76 7.92
C ASP A 225 21.34 -11.36 9.35
N ARG A 226 20.89 -10.18 9.81
CA ARG A 226 21.16 -9.70 11.17
C ARG A 226 20.41 -10.46 12.24
N LEU A 227 19.12 -10.71 12.03
CA LEU A 227 18.33 -11.50 12.97
C LEU A 227 18.81 -12.95 13.04
N ALA A 228 19.30 -13.51 11.93
CA ALA A 228 19.90 -14.84 11.89
C ALA A 228 21.26 -14.91 12.60
N ALA A 229 22.02 -13.81 12.64
CA ALA A 229 23.26 -13.73 13.41
C ALA A 229 23.03 -13.48 14.92
N ALA A 230 21.86 -12.98 15.30
CA ALA A 230 21.53 -12.67 16.69
C ALA A 230 21.27 -13.93 17.52
N THR A 231 21.73 -13.92 18.76
CA THR A 231 21.41 -14.92 19.79
C THR A 231 20.17 -14.54 20.60
N GLU A 232 19.88 -13.25 20.71
CA GLU A 232 18.78 -12.68 21.49
C GLU A 232 17.93 -11.75 20.63
N LEU A 233 16.76 -11.39 21.13
CA LEU A 233 15.92 -10.36 20.51
C LEU A 233 16.69 -9.04 20.46
N LEU A 234 16.75 -8.42 19.28
CA LEU A 234 17.48 -7.18 19.07
C LEU A 234 16.56 -5.97 19.20
N PRO A 235 16.94 -4.92 19.96
CA PRO A 235 16.25 -3.64 19.92
C PRO A 235 16.24 -3.06 18.49
N LEU A 236 15.09 -2.53 18.07
CA LEU A 236 14.92 -1.88 16.77
C LEU A 236 15.82 -0.64 16.63
N SER A 237 16.04 0.08 17.72
CA SER A 237 16.99 1.21 17.78
C SER A 237 18.40 0.79 17.36
N ASP A 238 18.86 -0.34 17.87
CA ASP A 238 20.23 -0.83 17.67
C ASP A 238 20.39 -1.35 16.25
N LEU A 239 19.38 -2.07 15.76
CA LEU A 239 19.29 -2.46 14.36
C LEU A 239 19.40 -1.24 13.44
N ALA A 240 18.55 -0.23 13.65
CA ALA A 240 18.50 0.98 12.83
C ALA A 240 19.81 1.79 12.88
N ALA A 241 20.39 1.96 14.08
CA ALA A 241 21.64 2.71 14.27
C ALA A 241 22.81 2.05 13.54
N ALA A 242 22.91 0.72 13.60
CA ALA A 242 23.99 -0.02 12.95
C ALA A 242 23.77 -0.24 11.44
N TRP A 243 22.67 0.22 10.83
CA TRP A 243 22.27 -0.23 9.48
C TRP A 243 23.33 -0.02 8.39
N PRO A 244 23.63 -1.04 7.55
CA PRO A 244 24.66 -0.91 6.54
C PRO A 244 24.26 0.10 5.46
N LYS A 245 25.21 0.98 5.09
CA LYS A 245 24.99 2.01 4.06
C LYS A 245 24.51 1.42 2.72
N SER A 246 24.99 0.24 2.35
CA SER A 246 24.63 -0.46 1.10
C SER A 246 23.17 -0.94 1.04
N ALA A 247 22.52 -1.13 2.20
CA ALA A 247 21.12 -1.53 2.29
C ALA A 247 20.22 -0.41 2.82
N ARG A 248 20.73 0.82 3.01
CA ARG A 248 19.91 1.96 3.40
C ARG A 248 19.11 2.46 2.19
N PRO A 249 17.77 2.63 2.30
CA PRO A 249 16.99 3.25 1.24
C PRO A 249 17.46 4.68 0.96
N PRO A 250 17.53 5.12 -0.31
CA PRO A 250 17.83 6.50 -0.65
C PRO A 250 16.84 7.46 0.01
N GLY A 251 17.34 8.51 0.68
CA GLY A 251 16.51 9.52 1.33
C GLY A 251 15.91 9.12 2.68
N ALA A 252 16.14 7.91 3.18
CA ALA A 252 15.70 7.51 4.53
C ALA A 252 16.57 8.18 5.60
N THR A 253 15.96 9.03 6.43
CA THR A 253 16.60 9.70 7.57
C THR A 253 16.55 8.85 8.83
N ASP A 254 15.37 8.29 9.13
CA ASP A 254 15.14 7.28 10.16
C ASP A 254 14.65 5.98 9.52
N LEU A 255 15.27 4.87 9.92
CA LEU A 255 14.97 3.55 9.38
C LEU A 255 14.06 2.72 10.28
N ALA A 256 13.97 3.06 11.58
CA ALA A 256 13.22 2.26 12.54
C ALA A 256 11.76 2.02 12.13
N PRO A 257 11.00 3.00 11.58
CA PRO A 257 9.63 2.76 11.14
C PRO A 257 9.53 1.75 9.98
N LEU A 258 10.45 1.82 9.02
CA LEU A 258 10.50 0.86 7.91
C LEU A 258 10.82 -0.55 8.41
N LEU A 259 11.79 -0.69 9.33
CA LEU A 259 12.13 -1.99 9.90
C LEU A 259 10.97 -2.59 10.69
N ARG A 260 10.30 -1.78 11.52
CA ARG A 260 9.11 -2.21 12.27
C ARG A 260 8.02 -2.70 11.33
N THR A 261 7.75 -1.97 10.26
CA THR A 261 6.76 -2.35 9.24
C THR A 261 7.16 -3.65 8.56
N LEU A 262 8.41 -3.79 8.12
CA LEU A 262 8.90 -5.04 7.54
C LEU A 262 8.73 -6.22 8.49
N LEU A 263 9.17 -6.11 9.75
CA LEU A 263 9.06 -7.20 10.73
C LEU A 263 7.62 -7.65 10.95
N ARG A 264 6.66 -6.72 11.02
CA ARG A 264 5.23 -7.05 11.17
C ARG A 264 4.72 -7.87 9.99
N HIS A 265 5.24 -7.63 8.78
CA HIS A 265 4.78 -8.30 7.56
C HIS A 265 5.68 -9.46 7.10
N LEU A 266 6.72 -9.81 7.86
CA LEU A 266 7.54 -10.99 7.60
C LEU A 266 6.96 -12.21 8.36
N PRO A 267 6.56 -13.28 7.66
CA PRO A 267 5.82 -14.39 8.28
C PRO A 267 6.64 -15.16 9.33
N ASP A 268 7.96 -15.15 9.18
CA ASP A 268 8.91 -15.83 10.06
C ASP A 268 9.60 -14.88 11.05
N ALA A 269 9.29 -13.59 11.02
CA ALA A 269 9.81 -12.63 12.00
C ALA A 269 8.89 -12.50 13.22
N LEU A 270 9.47 -11.98 14.30
CA LEU A 270 8.81 -11.52 15.51
C LEU A 270 9.09 -10.02 15.66
N ALA A 271 8.01 -9.24 15.78
CA ALA A 271 8.05 -7.87 16.27
C ALA A 271 7.33 -7.80 17.62
N THR A 272 8.06 -7.49 18.68
CA THR A 272 7.47 -7.24 20.00
C THR A 272 6.97 -5.80 20.09
N ARG A 273 6.01 -5.54 20.99
CA ARG A 273 5.44 -4.21 21.23
C ARG A 273 6.39 -3.25 21.95
N ASP A 274 7.41 -3.79 22.60
CA ASP A 274 8.53 -3.05 23.20
C ASP A 274 9.70 -2.87 22.21
N ASP A 275 9.41 -2.90 20.91
CA ASP A 275 10.35 -2.60 19.83
C ASP A 275 11.59 -3.52 19.76
N ARG A 276 11.42 -4.80 20.08
CA ARG A 276 12.44 -5.83 19.85
C ARG A 276 12.06 -6.72 18.66
N ALA A 277 13.10 -7.23 18.00
CA ALA A 277 12.99 -7.96 16.76
C ALA A 277 13.70 -9.30 16.84
N GLY A 278 13.14 -10.32 16.19
CA GLY A 278 13.74 -11.64 16.07
C GLY A 278 13.15 -12.46 14.95
N LEU A 279 13.71 -13.65 14.75
CA LEU A 279 13.08 -14.76 14.01
C LEU A 279 12.23 -15.62 14.95
N ALA A 280 11.06 -16.04 14.48
CA ALA A 280 10.09 -16.79 15.28
C ALA A 280 10.58 -18.18 15.70
N ASP A 281 11.32 -18.86 14.83
CA ASP A 281 11.87 -20.19 15.09
C ASP A 281 12.95 -20.21 16.17
N ARG A 282 13.75 -19.15 16.27
CA ARG A 282 14.86 -19.01 17.23
C ARG A 282 14.47 -18.22 18.48
N HIS A 283 13.73 -17.12 18.33
CA HIS A 283 13.57 -16.12 19.38
C HIS A 283 12.21 -16.19 20.10
N ALA A 284 11.28 -17.04 19.63
CA ALA A 284 10.04 -17.27 20.38
C ALA A 284 10.30 -17.90 21.75
N ALA A 285 11.24 -18.86 21.83
CA ALA A 285 11.55 -19.53 23.09
C ALA A 285 12.20 -18.61 24.14
N PRO A 286 13.22 -17.80 23.82
CA PRO A 286 13.68 -16.72 24.70
C PRO A 286 12.54 -15.83 25.24
N LEU A 287 11.61 -15.39 24.39
CA LEU A 287 10.47 -14.58 24.84
C LEU A 287 9.54 -15.36 25.77
N LEU A 288 9.30 -16.64 25.51
CA LEU A 288 8.54 -17.52 26.40
C LEU A 288 9.25 -17.71 27.75
N ARG A 289 10.58 -17.77 27.79
CA ARG A 289 11.35 -17.79 29.04
C ARG A 289 11.14 -16.51 29.84
N GLU A 290 11.16 -15.34 29.22
CA GLU A 290 10.83 -14.08 29.90
C GLU A 290 9.41 -14.07 30.49
N ILE A 291 8.44 -14.64 29.76
CA ILE A 291 7.05 -14.73 30.23
C ILE A 291 6.96 -15.69 31.43
N LEU A 292 7.56 -16.87 31.35
CA LEU A 292 7.58 -17.86 32.44
C LEU A 292 8.36 -17.37 33.65
N ALA A 293 9.43 -16.59 33.45
CA ALA A 293 10.16 -15.97 34.57
C ALA A 293 9.26 -14.99 35.34
N ALA A 294 8.42 -14.23 34.63
CA ALA A 294 7.50 -13.28 35.24
C ALA A 294 6.25 -13.93 35.85
N ALA A 295 5.70 -14.96 35.20
CA ALA A 295 4.42 -15.57 35.55
C ALA A 295 4.54 -16.87 36.37
N GLY A 296 5.74 -17.46 36.47
CA GLY A 296 5.94 -18.80 37.03
C GLY A 296 5.41 -19.91 36.12
N GLU A 297 5.14 -21.07 36.70
CA GLU A 297 4.55 -22.20 35.97
C GLU A 297 3.19 -21.80 35.38
N SER A 298 2.99 -22.07 34.09
CA SER A 298 1.79 -21.65 33.37
C SER A 298 1.30 -22.71 32.37
N PRO A 299 -0.04 -22.83 32.19
CA PRO A 299 -0.58 -23.67 31.13
C PRO A 299 -0.35 -23.06 29.74
N LEU A 300 -0.27 -23.89 28.69
CA LEU A 300 -0.01 -23.47 27.31
C LEU A 300 -0.94 -22.35 26.84
N ARG A 301 -2.23 -22.43 27.19
CA ARG A 301 -3.23 -21.41 26.81
C ARG A 301 -2.88 -20.03 27.37
N ALA A 302 -2.43 -19.97 28.62
CA ALA A 302 -2.02 -18.72 29.26
C ALA A 302 -0.73 -18.17 28.62
N LEU A 303 0.22 -19.06 28.30
CA LEU A 303 1.45 -18.67 27.61
C LEU A 303 1.17 -18.12 26.20
N VAL A 304 0.27 -18.73 25.45
CA VAL A 304 -0.14 -18.24 24.13
C VAL A 304 -0.76 -16.85 24.23
N ALA A 305 -1.62 -16.61 25.23
CA ALA A 305 -2.22 -15.30 25.45
C ALA A 305 -1.14 -14.25 25.80
N ALA A 306 -0.30 -14.53 26.80
CA ALA A 306 0.77 -13.63 27.23
C ALA A 306 1.79 -13.34 26.10
N PHE A 307 2.13 -14.34 25.29
CA PHE A 307 2.98 -14.16 24.12
C PHE A 307 2.34 -13.22 23.10
N ASN A 308 1.07 -13.47 22.75
CA ASN A 308 0.33 -12.69 21.76
C ASN A 308 -0.02 -11.26 22.23
N GLU A 309 0.03 -11.01 23.54
CA GLU A 309 -0.05 -9.66 24.14
C GLU A 309 1.26 -8.88 24.00
N ARG A 310 2.41 -9.57 24.01
CA ARG A 310 3.74 -8.94 23.87
C ARG A 310 4.15 -8.67 22.43
N VAL A 311 3.51 -9.28 21.44
CA VAL A 311 3.83 -9.09 20.02
C VAL A 311 2.81 -8.24 19.27
N HIS A 312 3.22 -7.69 18.13
CA HIS A 312 2.30 -7.03 17.20
C HIS A 312 1.25 -8.02 16.67
N PRO A 313 0.02 -7.56 16.32
CA PRO A 313 -1.05 -8.43 15.84
C PRO A 313 -0.65 -9.36 14.69
N GLU A 314 0.17 -8.87 13.77
CA GLU A 314 0.65 -9.61 12.60
C GLU A 314 1.70 -10.68 12.95
N SER A 315 2.39 -10.51 14.10
CA SER A 315 3.39 -11.46 14.61
C SER A 315 2.82 -12.48 15.60
N ARG A 316 1.50 -12.50 15.82
CA ARG A 316 0.86 -13.48 16.71
C ARG A 316 1.09 -14.92 16.24
N ARG A 317 1.11 -15.85 17.19
CA ARG A 317 1.35 -17.28 16.95
C ARG A 317 0.30 -18.14 17.64
N GLY A 318 0.01 -19.26 17.00
CA GLY A 318 -0.91 -20.26 17.53
C GLY A 318 -0.25 -21.18 18.55
N SER A 319 -1.08 -21.95 19.26
CA SER A 319 -0.64 -22.92 20.27
C SER A 319 0.31 -23.98 19.73
N GLY A 320 0.10 -24.46 18.49
CA GLY A 320 0.99 -25.43 17.84
C GLY A 320 2.43 -24.90 17.73
N THR A 321 2.59 -23.70 17.15
CA THR A 321 3.91 -23.06 16.98
C THR A 321 4.61 -22.84 18.31
N LEU A 322 3.90 -22.33 19.32
CA LEU A 322 4.49 -22.06 20.63
C LEU A 322 4.82 -23.35 21.39
N ARG A 323 3.98 -24.39 21.27
CA ARG A 323 4.28 -25.71 21.82
C ARG A 323 5.57 -26.29 21.22
N ASP A 324 5.76 -26.15 19.92
CA ASP A 324 6.99 -26.62 19.26
C ASP A 324 8.23 -25.82 19.70
N ALA A 325 8.07 -24.52 19.97
CA ALA A 325 9.15 -23.69 20.53
C ALA A 325 9.49 -24.11 21.97
N LEU A 326 8.48 -24.33 22.82
CA LEU A 326 8.66 -24.80 24.21
C LEU A 326 9.39 -26.15 24.26
N ARG A 327 9.02 -27.09 23.39
CA ARG A 327 9.63 -28.43 23.33
C ARG A 327 11.08 -28.43 22.83
N ARG A 328 11.47 -27.42 22.05
CA ARG A 328 12.82 -27.29 21.49
C ARG A 328 13.78 -26.59 22.44
N ASP A 329 13.28 -25.85 23.43
CA ASP A 329 14.12 -25.11 24.38
C ASP A 329 14.45 -25.99 25.60
N PRO A 330 15.73 -26.36 25.82
CA PRO A 330 16.12 -27.24 26.92
C PRO A 330 15.96 -26.61 28.30
N LEU A 331 15.76 -25.28 28.39
CA LEU A 331 15.61 -24.55 29.64
C LEU A 331 14.15 -24.43 30.08
N ILE A 332 13.21 -24.98 29.31
CA ILE A 332 11.78 -25.01 29.64
C ILE A 332 11.36 -26.46 29.85
N HIS A 333 10.78 -26.75 31.01
CA HIS A 333 10.31 -28.09 31.35
C HIS A 333 8.80 -28.17 31.26
N GLN A 334 8.32 -29.29 30.73
CA GLN A 334 6.92 -29.66 30.86
C GLN A 334 6.75 -30.34 32.23
N THR A 335 5.98 -29.72 33.12
CA THR A 335 5.74 -30.21 34.49
C THR A 335 4.50 -31.11 34.57
N ASP A 336 3.54 -30.92 33.67
CA ASP A 336 2.27 -31.67 33.58
C ASP A 336 1.75 -31.61 32.13
N PRO A 337 0.70 -32.37 31.71
CA PRO A 337 0.05 -32.15 30.43
C PRO A 337 -0.34 -30.68 30.24
N ASP A 338 0.21 -30.06 29.18
CA ASP A 338 0.04 -28.65 28.83
C ASP A 338 0.54 -27.62 29.88
N ARG A 339 1.34 -27.98 30.89
CA ARG A 339 1.96 -27.04 31.84
C ARG A 339 3.47 -26.94 31.67
N TYR A 340 3.99 -25.72 31.73
CA TYR A 340 5.40 -25.43 31.49
C TYR A 340 5.96 -24.52 32.58
N ALA A 341 7.20 -24.77 32.99
CA ALA A 341 7.93 -23.98 33.96
C ALA A 341 9.40 -23.82 33.58
N LEU A 342 10.04 -22.78 34.12
CA LEU A 342 11.50 -22.72 34.20
C LEU A 342 12.00 -23.52 35.41
N PRO A 343 13.23 -24.06 35.37
CA PRO A 343 13.90 -24.62 36.54
C PRO A 343 13.89 -23.65 37.73
N ALA A 344 13.80 -24.18 38.95
CA ALA A 344 13.64 -23.43 40.20
C ALA A 344 14.73 -22.35 40.49
N GLY A 345 15.83 -22.31 39.72
CA GLY A 345 16.89 -21.30 39.81
C GLY A 345 16.86 -20.19 38.73
N LEU A 346 16.02 -20.29 37.70
CA LEU A 346 15.93 -19.30 36.61
C LEU A 346 14.78 -18.29 36.77
N GLN A 347 13.83 -18.56 37.67
CA GLN A 347 12.72 -17.65 37.96
C GLN A 347 13.17 -16.37 38.69
N THR A 348 14.31 -16.41 39.37
CA THR A 348 14.87 -15.29 40.14
C THR A 348 15.96 -14.49 39.40
N GLY A 349 16.44 -14.96 38.24
CA GLY A 349 17.65 -14.42 37.58
C GLY A 349 17.43 -13.49 36.39
N LEU A 350 16.24 -13.45 35.80
CA LEU A 350 15.92 -12.57 34.67
C LEU A 350 15.36 -11.23 35.17
N LEU A 351 16.21 -10.42 35.79
CA LEU A 351 15.91 -9.01 36.00
C LEU A 351 15.74 -8.36 34.62
N LEU A 352 14.49 -7.99 34.32
CA LEU A 352 14.10 -7.18 33.16
C LEU A 352 15.06 -5.99 33.07
N ARG A 353 15.93 -5.98 32.06
CA ARG A 353 16.65 -4.76 31.68
C ARG A 353 15.60 -3.80 31.11
N SER A 354 15.18 -2.86 31.95
CA SER A 354 14.27 -1.76 31.65
C SER A 354 14.86 -0.78 30.65
#